data_AF-A0A6Y2JZH5-F1
#
_entry.id   AF-A0A6Y2JZH5-F1
#
_cell.length_a   1.000
_cell.length_b   1.000
_cell.length_c   1.000
_cell.angle_alpha   90.00
_cell.angle_beta   90.00
_cell.angle_gamma   90.00
#
_symmetry.space_group_name_H-M   'P 1'
#
loop_
_entity.id
_entity.type
_entity.pdbx_description
1 polymer ?
#
loop_
_entity_poly.entity_id
_entity_poly.type
_entity_poly.pdbx_seq_one_letter_code
_entity_poly.pdbx_strand_id
1 'polypeptide(L)'
;MIYRIKNAVIAALILLCAQAGAASLSDIQVSNGEQQARITLSFIGEPEYAYSQDGKRTVALDIRQTGVIQGLPLQFSGNNLVKTIRAGMPKDAQSLRLLVDLTENGKTEAVKRQNGGNYTVIFTINADVPPPPPPPVVAKRVESAPRPTEPARNPFKSPDDRLTGVTSSKTVTRPTARAPAGAGDKVVIAIDAGHGGQDPGAIGPGGTREKNVTIAIARKLRTLLNNDPMFKGVLTRDGDYFISVMGRSDVARKQNANFLVSIHADAAPNRDATGASVWVLSNRRANSEMANWLEQHEKQSELLGGAGDVLANSQSDPYLSQAVLDLQFGHSQRVGYDVATNVLSQLDGVGSLHKRRPEHASLGVLRSPDIPSILVETGFISNHGEERLLASDRYQQQIADAIYKGLRKYFAAHPIQSAPQGGPGQTASTNQPGGITAAN
;
A
#
# COMPACT_ATOMS: atom_id res chain seq x y z
N MET A 1 -14.11 -67.52 -40.99
CA MET A 1 -14.17 -66.26 -41.77
C MET A 1 -15.06 -65.30 -41.00
N ILE A 2 -14.64 -64.03 -40.84
CA ILE A 2 -15.31 -62.94 -40.08
C ILE A 2 -15.07 -62.97 -38.56
N TYR A 3 -13.93 -62.44 -38.12
CA TYR A 3 -13.81 -61.62 -36.89
C TYR A 3 -12.49 -60.81 -37.02
N ARG A 4 -12.50 -59.84 -37.93
CA ARG A 4 -11.56 -58.73 -38.01
C ARG A 4 -12.40 -57.46 -38.06
N ILE A 5 -11.89 -56.39 -37.46
CA ILE A 5 -12.42 -55.00 -37.47
C ILE A 5 -13.44 -54.72 -36.35
N LYS A 6 -12.92 -54.30 -35.19
CA LYS A 6 -13.37 -53.15 -34.39
C LYS A 6 -12.66 -53.21 -33.04
N ASN A 7 -11.68 -52.35 -32.86
CA ASN A 7 -11.26 -51.71 -31.60
C ASN A 7 -9.87 -51.05 -31.73
N ALA A 8 -9.57 -50.49 -32.91
CA ALA A 8 -8.51 -49.51 -33.09
C ALA A 8 -9.09 -48.09 -33.00
N VAL A 9 -9.81 -47.77 -31.91
CA VAL A 9 -10.26 -46.39 -31.59
C VAL A 9 -10.30 -46.15 -30.06
N ILE A 10 -9.43 -46.81 -29.29
CA ILE A 10 -9.24 -46.48 -27.86
C ILE A 10 -7.75 -46.22 -27.61
N ALA A 11 -7.23 -45.16 -28.24
CA ALA A 11 -5.93 -44.58 -27.93
C ALA A 11 -5.90 -43.09 -28.30
N ALA A 12 -7.04 -42.40 -28.16
CA ALA A 12 -7.19 -40.97 -28.45
C ALA A 12 -8.19 -40.33 -27.47
N LEU A 13 -7.87 -40.37 -26.17
CA LEU A 13 -8.51 -39.67 -25.06
C LEU A 13 -7.74 -40.20 -23.82
N ILE A 14 -7.00 -39.48 -22.99
CA ILE A 14 -6.99 -38.08 -22.58
C ILE A 14 -5.52 -37.83 -22.15
N LEU A 15 -4.72 -37.16 -22.99
CA LEU A 15 -3.64 -36.34 -22.44
C LEU A 15 -4.31 -35.00 -22.10
N LEU A 16 -4.84 -34.88 -20.89
CA LEU A 16 -5.01 -33.57 -20.28
C LEU A 16 -3.58 -33.07 -20.07
N CYS A 17 -3.00 -32.45 -21.11
CA CYS A 17 -1.92 -31.52 -20.88
C CYS A 17 -2.53 -30.44 -19.99
N ALA A 18 -2.27 -30.52 -18.69
CA ALA A 18 -2.27 -29.32 -17.87
C ALA A 18 -1.31 -28.39 -18.58
N GLN A 19 -1.83 -27.44 -19.36
CA GLN A 19 -1.04 -26.30 -19.79
C GLN A 19 -0.67 -25.61 -18.49
N ALA A 20 0.53 -25.91 -17.98
CA ALA A 20 1.16 -25.13 -16.95
C ALA A 20 1.23 -23.72 -17.53
N GLY A 21 0.30 -22.85 -17.11
CA GLY A 21 0.35 -21.45 -17.49
C GLY A 21 1.69 -20.89 -17.03
N ALA A 22 2.35 -20.12 -17.88
CA ALA A 22 3.55 -19.39 -17.49
C ALA A 22 3.22 -18.57 -16.23
N ALA A 23 4.11 -18.61 -15.23
CA ALA A 23 3.89 -17.88 -14.00
C ALA A 23 3.70 -16.38 -14.25
N SER A 24 2.91 -15.75 -13.40
CA SER A 24 2.61 -14.33 -13.48
C SER A 24 3.06 -13.63 -12.22
N LEU A 25 3.91 -12.60 -12.39
CA LEU A 25 4.32 -11.70 -11.34
C LEU A 25 3.10 -10.96 -10.79
N SER A 26 2.85 -11.10 -9.49
CA SER A 26 1.69 -10.56 -8.78
C SER A 26 2.06 -9.53 -7.72
N ASP A 27 3.31 -9.48 -7.26
CA ASP A 27 3.76 -8.42 -6.34
C ASP A 27 5.27 -8.19 -6.42
N ILE A 28 5.68 -6.96 -6.11
CA ILE A 28 7.08 -6.56 -5.90
C ILE A 28 7.15 -5.83 -4.56
N GLN A 29 7.82 -6.44 -3.58
CA GLN A 29 8.09 -5.82 -2.28
C GLN A 29 9.58 -5.56 -2.14
N VAL A 30 9.93 -4.39 -1.61
CA VAL A 30 11.32 -3.98 -1.43
C VAL A 30 11.51 -3.52 0.00
N SER A 31 12.45 -4.16 0.69
CA SER A 31 13.07 -3.68 1.92
C SER A 31 14.46 -3.18 1.54
N ASN A 32 14.74 -1.89 1.68
CA ASN A 32 15.94 -1.27 1.13
C ASN A 32 16.68 -0.51 2.22
N GLY A 33 17.71 -1.12 2.80
CA GLY A 33 18.62 -0.46 3.73
C GLY A 33 19.94 -0.07 3.05
N GLU A 34 20.85 0.56 3.80
CA GLU A 34 22.16 0.99 3.30
C GLU A 34 23.06 -0.20 2.94
N GLN A 35 23.11 -1.23 3.78
CA GLN A 35 24.02 -2.37 3.59
C GLN A 35 23.37 -3.62 3.00
N GLN A 36 22.04 -3.73 3.09
CA GLN A 36 21.30 -4.87 2.58
C GLN A 36 19.97 -4.42 2.00
N ALA A 37 19.64 -4.95 0.84
CA ALA A 37 18.32 -4.85 0.25
C ALA A 37 17.73 -6.24 0.02
N ARG A 38 16.43 -6.38 0.26
CA ARG A 38 15.64 -7.57 -0.05
C ARG A 38 14.50 -7.20 -0.98
N ILE A 39 14.51 -7.79 -2.19
CA ILE A 39 13.45 -7.66 -3.18
C ILE A 39 12.70 -8.98 -3.24
N THR A 40 11.45 -8.98 -2.85
CA THR A 40 10.56 -10.15 -2.90
C THR A 40 9.62 -10.01 -4.08
N LEU A 41 9.70 -10.94 -5.02
CA LEU A 41 8.79 -11.05 -6.16
C LEU A 41 7.82 -12.19 -5.91
N SER A 42 6.53 -11.90 -5.89
CA SER A 42 5.48 -12.90 -5.73
C SER A 42 4.94 -13.31 -7.09
N PHE A 43 4.63 -14.59 -7.25
CA PHE A 43 4.13 -15.17 -8.49
C PHE A 43 2.92 -16.07 -8.25
N ILE A 44 1.97 -16.01 -9.18
CA ILE A 44 0.91 -17.00 -9.35
C ILE A 44 1.42 -18.03 -10.36
N GLY A 45 1.62 -19.28 -9.92
CA GLY A 45 2.30 -20.33 -10.68
C GLY A 45 3.82 -20.34 -10.47
N GLU A 46 4.48 -21.42 -10.88
CA GLU A 46 5.92 -21.59 -10.67
C GLU A 46 6.75 -20.76 -11.66
N PRO A 47 7.54 -19.77 -11.18
CA PRO A 47 8.28 -18.90 -12.07
C PRO A 47 9.51 -19.58 -12.66
N GLU A 48 9.63 -19.47 -13.98
CA GLU A 48 10.89 -19.63 -14.69
C GLU A 48 11.60 -18.28 -14.74
N TYR A 49 12.74 -18.17 -14.06
CA TYR A 49 13.52 -16.94 -14.00
C TYR A 49 15.02 -17.23 -14.06
N ALA A 50 15.79 -16.26 -14.54
CA ALA A 50 17.24 -16.22 -14.45
C ALA A 50 17.65 -14.82 -14.03
N TYR A 51 18.69 -14.71 -13.21
CA TYR A 51 19.30 -13.42 -12.92
C TYR A 51 20.76 -13.42 -13.31
N SER A 52 21.23 -12.25 -13.68
CA SER A 52 22.63 -11.98 -14.01
C SER A 52 23.01 -10.65 -13.40
N GLN A 53 24.28 -10.48 -13.12
CA GLN A 53 24.79 -9.23 -12.60
C GLN A 53 25.72 -8.63 -13.65
N ASP A 54 25.36 -7.44 -14.14
CA ASP A 54 26.20 -6.67 -15.04
C ASP A 54 27.10 -5.77 -14.20
N GLY A 55 28.38 -6.12 -14.16
CA GLY A 55 29.31 -5.60 -13.17
C GLY A 55 28.84 -5.91 -11.74
N LYS A 56 29.03 -4.94 -10.83
CA LYS A 56 28.61 -5.05 -9.42
C LYS A 56 27.47 -4.11 -9.03
N ARG A 57 26.98 -3.30 -9.98
CA ARG A 57 26.00 -2.22 -9.71
C ARG A 57 24.65 -2.41 -10.40
N THR A 58 24.50 -3.43 -11.24
CA THR A 58 23.23 -3.69 -11.92
C THR A 58 22.90 -5.17 -11.84
N VAL A 59 21.72 -5.50 -11.32
CA VAL A 59 21.17 -6.85 -11.37
C VAL A 59 20.08 -6.88 -12.44
N ALA A 60 20.27 -7.73 -13.44
CA ALA A 60 19.25 -8.01 -14.45
C ALA A 60 18.51 -9.29 -14.09
N LEU A 61 17.20 -9.20 -13.96
CA LEU A 61 16.30 -10.32 -13.75
C LEU A 61 15.45 -10.54 -14.98
N ASP A 62 15.58 -11.72 -15.56
CA ASP A 62 14.77 -12.20 -16.68
C ASP A 62 13.73 -13.18 -16.16
N ILE A 63 12.47 -12.89 -16.44
CA ILE A 63 11.31 -13.70 -16.04
C ILE A 63 10.64 -14.16 -17.33
N ARG A 64 10.36 -15.46 -17.46
CA ARG A 64 9.61 -15.98 -18.60
C ARG A 64 8.12 -15.67 -18.45
N GLN A 65 7.75 -14.46 -18.86
CA GLN A 65 6.41 -13.91 -18.79
C GLN A 65 6.18 -12.90 -19.92
N THR A 66 4.97 -12.87 -20.47
CA THR A 66 4.53 -11.84 -21.42
C THR A 66 3.81 -10.71 -20.69
N GLY A 67 3.96 -9.46 -21.16
CA GLY A 67 3.23 -8.33 -20.58
C GLY A 67 4.02 -7.05 -20.39
N VAL A 68 3.27 -6.01 -20.02
CA VAL A 68 3.84 -4.73 -19.58
C VAL A 68 3.54 -4.56 -18.09
N ILE A 69 4.58 -4.28 -17.30
CA ILE A 69 4.44 -3.83 -15.91
C ILE A 69 4.36 -2.32 -15.91
N GLN A 70 3.31 -1.75 -15.33
CA GLN A 70 3.21 -0.33 -15.05
C GLN A 70 3.52 -0.03 -13.58
N GLY A 71 3.82 1.24 -13.28
CA GLY A 71 4.29 1.65 -11.96
C GLY A 71 5.81 1.48 -11.75
N LEU A 72 6.56 1.17 -12.82
CA LEU A 72 8.01 1.29 -12.88
C LEU A 72 8.40 2.58 -13.64
N PRO A 73 9.56 3.20 -13.36
CA PRO A 73 10.55 2.77 -12.36
C PRO A 73 10.06 3.02 -10.92
N LEU A 74 10.37 2.09 -10.01
CA LEU A 74 10.41 2.40 -8.59
C LEU A 74 11.73 3.12 -8.35
N GLN A 75 11.65 4.37 -7.89
CA GLN A 75 12.82 5.16 -7.54
C GLN A 75 12.98 5.15 -6.03
N PHE A 76 14.21 4.90 -5.61
CA PHE A 76 14.67 4.99 -4.24
C PHE A 76 15.87 5.92 -4.31
N SER A 77 15.75 7.10 -3.76
CA SER A 77 16.83 8.04 -3.62
C SER A 77 17.69 7.67 -2.36
N GLY A 78 18.64 8.54 -1.96
CA GLY A 78 19.23 8.51 -0.62
C GLY A 78 20.43 7.58 -0.49
N ASN A 79 20.77 7.18 0.75
CA ASN A 79 21.91 6.30 1.07
C ASN A 79 21.61 4.80 0.90
N ASN A 80 20.43 4.42 0.41
CA ASN A 80 20.01 3.03 0.33
C ASN A 80 20.75 2.27 -0.79
N LEU A 81 20.88 0.95 -0.65
CA LEU A 81 21.64 0.12 -1.59
C LEU A 81 21.01 0.03 -2.98
N VAL A 82 19.69 -0.14 -3.08
CA VAL A 82 18.97 -0.14 -4.37
C VAL A 82 18.58 1.28 -4.70
N LYS A 83 18.95 1.75 -5.91
CA LYS A 83 18.61 3.07 -6.45
C LYS A 83 17.31 3.04 -7.25
N THR A 84 17.18 2.09 -8.16
CA THR A 84 16.03 2.01 -9.05
C THR A 84 15.70 0.57 -9.38
N ILE A 85 14.40 0.27 -9.46
CA ILE A 85 13.90 -0.94 -10.13
C ILE A 85 13.11 -0.48 -11.35
N ARG A 86 13.53 -0.90 -12.54
CA ARG A 86 12.94 -0.45 -13.81
C ARG A 86 12.74 -1.60 -14.79
N ALA A 87 11.83 -1.42 -15.73
CA ALA A 87 11.73 -2.34 -16.87
C ALA A 87 13.00 -2.20 -17.75
N GLY A 88 13.58 -3.33 -18.12
CA GLY A 88 14.65 -3.43 -19.11
C GLY A 88 14.13 -3.99 -20.43
N MET A 89 15.01 -4.02 -21.43
CA MET A 89 14.70 -4.65 -22.72
C MET A 89 14.58 -6.17 -22.53
N PRO A 90 13.43 -6.79 -22.86
CA PRO A 90 13.26 -8.24 -22.79
C PRO A 90 14.30 -9.00 -23.64
N LYS A 91 14.60 -10.25 -23.25
CA LYS A 91 15.43 -11.15 -24.07
C LYS A 91 14.71 -11.59 -25.34
N ASP A 92 13.40 -11.75 -25.25
CA ASP A 92 12.51 -12.21 -26.32
C ASP A 92 11.07 -11.77 -26.06
N ALA A 93 10.15 -12.11 -26.98
CA ALA A 93 8.73 -11.78 -26.85
C ALA A 93 7.99 -12.53 -25.73
N GLN A 94 8.63 -13.49 -25.06
CA GLN A 94 8.05 -14.33 -24.00
C GLN A 94 8.68 -14.05 -22.63
N SER A 95 9.47 -12.99 -22.52
CA SER A 95 10.17 -12.62 -21.30
C SER A 95 9.89 -11.18 -20.91
N LEU A 96 10.08 -10.93 -19.62
CA LEU A 96 10.14 -9.61 -19.03
C LEU A 96 11.48 -9.45 -18.34
N ARG A 97 12.11 -8.28 -18.53
CA ARG A 97 13.36 -7.94 -17.85
C ARG A 97 13.11 -6.85 -16.82
N LEU A 98 13.53 -7.09 -15.58
CA LEU A 98 13.68 -6.07 -14.54
C LEU A 98 15.17 -5.76 -14.36
N LEU A 99 15.49 -4.48 -14.23
CA LEU A 99 16.82 -4.00 -13.90
C LEU A 99 16.77 -3.35 -12.53
N VAL A 100 17.63 -3.83 -11.63
CA VAL A 100 17.85 -3.28 -10.30
C VAL A 100 19.20 -2.56 -10.33
N ASP A 101 19.18 -1.23 -10.35
CA ASP A 101 20.39 -0.42 -10.30
C ASP A 101 20.73 -0.13 -8.83
N LEU A 102 22.00 -0.30 -8.46
CA LEU A 102 22.52 -0.13 -7.10
C LEU A 102 23.31 1.18 -6.96
N THR A 103 23.26 1.76 -5.76
CA THR A 103 24.06 2.94 -5.41
C THR A 103 25.53 2.58 -5.23
N GLU A 104 25.83 1.38 -4.72
CA GLU A 104 27.17 0.83 -4.54
C GLU A 104 27.33 -0.60 -5.06
N ASN A 105 28.54 -1.15 -4.97
CA ASN A 105 28.81 -2.51 -5.37
C ASN A 105 28.12 -3.48 -4.41
N GLY A 106 27.44 -4.50 -4.92
CA GLY A 106 26.82 -5.51 -4.09
C GLY A 106 26.89 -6.91 -4.68
N LYS A 107 26.58 -7.91 -3.85
CA LYS A 107 26.44 -9.31 -4.24
C LYS A 107 24.99 -9.74 -4.10
N THR A 108 24.49 -10.43 -5.12
CA THR A 108 23.08 -10.84 -5.19
C THR A 108 22.92 -12.34 -5.09
N GLU A 109 22.04 -12.77 -4.20
CA GLU A 109 21.58 -14.14 -4.07
C GLU A 109 20.06 -14.19 -4.28
N ALA A 110 19.58 -15.23 -4.95
CA ALA A 110 18.15 -15.43 -5.18
C ALA A 110 17.69 -16.76 -4.60
N VAL A 111 16.63 -16.72 -3.80
CA VAL A 111 16.01 -17.93 -3.23
C VAL A 111 14.56 -18.02 -3.67
N LYS A 112 14.21 -19.11 -4.37
CA LYS A 112 12.83 -19.47 -4.64
C LYS A 112 12.21 -20.18 -3.43
N ARG A 113 11.01 -19.75 -3.02
CA ARG A 113 10.20 -20.39 -1.98
C ARG A 113 8.81 -20.67 -2.52
N GLN A 114 8.19 -21.74 -2.01
CA GLN A 114 6.82 -22.11 -2.31
C GLN A 114 6.03 -22.18 -1.01
N ASN A 115 4.84 -21.59 -1.01
CA ASN A 115 3.87 -21.72 0.08
C ASN A 115 2.49 -22.02 -0.53
N GLY A 116 2.06 -23.28 -0.49
CA GLY A 116 0.89 -23.73 -1.23
C GLY A 116 1.05 -23.54 -2.74
N GLY A 117 0.09 -22.86 -3.37
CA GLY A 117 0.12 -22.51 -4.80
C GLY A 117 0.89 -21.22 -5.13
N ASN A 118 1.37 -20.49 -4.12
CA ASN A 118 2.05 -19.21 -4.30
C ASN A 118 3.56 -19.40 -4.28
N TYR A 119 4.25 -18.74 -5.21
CA TYR A 119 5.70 -18.79 -5.33
C TYR A 119 6.28 -17.41 -5.02
N THR A 120 7.41 -17.38 -4.33
CA THR A 120 8.16 -16.14 -4.12
C THR A 120 9.60 -16.34 -4.53
N VAL A 121 10.18 -15.34 -5.18
CA VAL A 121 11.61 -15.25 -5.46
C VAL A 121 12.15 -14.08 -4.66
N ILE A 122 13.03 -14.37 -3.70
CA ILE A 122 13.61 -13.40 -2.79
C ILE A 122 15.05 -13.14 -3.24
N PHE A 123 15.29 -11.94 -3.75
CA PHE A 123 16.63 -11.44 -4.04
C PHE A 123 17.17 -10.72 -2.80
N THR A 124 18.27 -11.22 -2.25
CA THR A 124 19.00 -10.53 -1.19
C THR A 124 20.27 -9.96 -1.81
N ILE A 125 20.43 -8.64 -1.69
CA ILE A 125 21.57 -7.90 -2.19
C ILE A 125 22.31 -7.36 -0.97
N ASN A 126 23.56 -7.75 -0.80
CA ASN A 126 24.43 -7.25 0.26
C ASN A 126 25.48 -6.33 -0.35
N ALA A 127 25.70 -5.16 0.24
CA ALA A 127 26.79 -4.27 -0.16
C ALA A 127 28.14 -4.98 0.04
N ASP A 128 29.12 -4.68 -0.82
CA ASP A 128 30.49 -5.23 -0.76
C ASP A 128 31.33 -4.62 0.39
N VAL A 129 30.71 -3.98 1.37
CA VAL A 129 31.37 -3.31 2.50
C VAL A 129 31.92 -4.36 3.47
N PRO A 130 33.18 -4.24 3.95
CA PRO A 130 33.71 -5.10 4.99
C PRO A 130 32.82 -5.05 6.24
N PRO A 131 32.65 -6.17 6.97
CA PRO A 131 31.93 -6.13 8.24
C PRO A 131 32.56 -5.06 9.15
N PRO A 132 31.75 -4.36 9.97
CA PRO A 132 32.30 -3.39 10.91
C PRO A 132 33.38 -4.06 11.76
N PRO A 133 34.48 -3.36 12.09
CA PRO A 133 35.56 -3.95 12.87
C PRO A 133 35.00 -4.50 14.19
N PRO A 134 35.50 -5.67 14.66
CA PRO A 134 35.08 -6.21 15.94
C PRO A 134 35.30 -5.15 17.02
N PRO A 135 34.40 -5.06 18.02
CA PRO A 135 34.60 -4.13 19.13
C PRO A 135 35.99 -4.37 19.74
N PRO A 136 36.74 -3.30 20.10
CA PRO A 136 38.09 -3.45 20.60
C PRO A 136 38.10 -4.39 21.81
N VAL A 137 38.93 -5.42 21.72
CA VAL A 137 39.12 -6.39 22.80
C VAL A 137 39.91 -5.69 23.91
N VAL A 138 39.21 -5.00 24.81
CA VAL A 138 39.84 -4.45 26.01
C VAL A 138 40.18 -5.63 26.91
N ALA A 139 41.47 -5.94 27.02
CA ALA A 139 41.99 -6.90 28.00
C ALA A 139 41.55 -6.47 29.40
N LYS A 140 40.64 -7.24 29.99
CA LYS A 140 40.02 -6.95 31.29
C LYS A 140 41.05 -7.26 32.39
N ARG A 141 41.72 -6.24 32.91
CA ARG A 141 42.35 -6.28 34.24
C ARG A 141 41.22 -6.47 35.25
N VAL A 142 41.30 -7.53 36.04
CA VAL A 142 40.31 -7.86 37.07
C VAL A 142 40.42 -6.84 38.19
N GLU A 143 39.42 -5.99 38.33
CA GLU A 143 39.12 -5.25 39.56
C GLU A 143 37.63 -5.38 39.86
N SER A 144 37.35 -5.58 41.14
CA SER A 144 36.10 -6.06 41.72
C SER A 144 34.85 -5.23 41.41
N ALA A 145 33.72 -5.94 41.36
CA ALA A 145 32.40 -5.49 40.92
C ALA A 145 31.77 -4.32 41.72
N PRO A 146 30.96 -3.51 41.02
CA PRO A 146 29.69 -3.02 41.55
C PRO A 146 28.47 -3.64 40.84
N ARG A 147 27.34 -3.57 41.56
CA ARG A 147 25.98 -4.09 41.33
C ARG A 147 25.36 -3.97 39.92
N PRO A 148 24.30 -4.76 39.63
CA PRO A 148 23.61 -4.72 38.34
C PRO A 148 22.80 -3.44 38.17
N THR A 149 22.99 -2.75 37.05
CA THR A 149 22.09 -1.70 36.57
C THR A 149 21.02 -2.31 35.65
N GLU A 150 19.77 -1.96 35.93
CA GLU A 150 18.58 -2.34 35.14
C GLU A 150 18.59 -1.73 33.72
N PRO A 151 17.86 -2.32 32.76
CA PRO A 151 17.61 -1.72 31.46
C PRO A 151 16.81 -0.41 31.58
N ALA A 152 17.10 0.55 30.70
CA ALA A 152 16.42 1.83 30.63
C ALA A 152 14.89 1.66 30.54
N ARG A 153 14.17 2.30 31.47
CA ARG A 153 12.72 2.32 31.57
C ARG A 153 12.11 3.19 30.47
N ASN A 154 11.07 2.68 29.82
CA ASN A 154 10.14 3.45 28.99
C ASN A 154 9.48 4.56 29.86
N PRO A 155 9.52 5.85 29.49
CA PRO A 155 8.97 6.94 30.30
C PRO A 155 7.43 6.98 30.37
N PHE A 156 6.72 6.04 29.73
CA PHE A 156 5.26 5.97 29.75
C PHE A 156 4.67 4.74 30.47
N LYS A 157 5.38 4.16 31.45
CA LYS A 157 4.76 3.22 32.40
C LYS A 157 4.87 3.72 33.83
N SER A 158 3.77 4.27 34.34
CA SER A 158 3.48 4.31 35.77
C SER A 158 2.34 3.35 36.10
N PRO A 159 2.46 2.55 37.17
CA PRO A 159 1.39 1.73 37.72
C PRO A 159 0.62 2.56 38.74
N ASP A 160 -0.49 3.17 38.34
CA ASP A 160 -1.56 3.49 39.29
C ASP A 160 -2.87 3.59 38.53
N ASP A 161 -3.76 2.68 38.90
CA ASP A 161 -5.14 2.60 38.50
C ASP A 161 -5.88 3.80 39.09
N ARG A 162 -5.99 4.87 38.31
CA ARG A 162 -7.00 5.91 38.51
C ARG A 162 -7.68 6.18 37.18
N LEU A 163 -8.87 5.59 37.04
CA LEU A 163 -9.96 6.05 36.20
C LEU A 163 -10.06 7.59 36.31
N THR A 164 -9.50 8.29 35.32
CA THR A 164 -9.82 9.69 35.06
C THR A 164 -10.85 9.67 33.94
N GLY A 165 -12.10 9.80 34.33
CA GLY A 165 -13.21 9.94 33.40
C GLY A 165 -12.99 11.16 32.53
N VAL A 166 -13.01 10.96 31.21
CA VAL A 166 -13.14 12.06 30.25
C VAL A 166 -14.53 12.66 30.48
N THR A 167 -14.57 13.73 31.25
CA THR A 167 -15.77 14.57 31.35
C THR A 167 -15.96 15.20 29.99
N SER A 168 -17.02 14.79 29.31
CA SER A 168 -17.54 15.48 28.14
C SER A 168 -17.91 16.92 28.55
N SER A 169 -17.03 17.88 28.28
CA SER A 169 -17.46 19.26 28.18
C SER A 169 -18.20 19.42 26.87
N LYS A 170 -19.52 19.19 26.91
CA LYS A 170 -20.47 19.75 25.94
C LYS A 170 -20.35 21.28 26.02
N THR A 171 -19.38 21.84 25.32
CA THR A 171 -19.43 23.26 24.95
C THR A 171 -20.00 23.30 23.55
N VAL A 172 -21.33 23.42 23.47
CA VAL A 172 -22.04 23.80 22.26
C VAL A 172 -21.57 25.20 21.91
N THR A 173 -20.53 25.30 21.08
CA THR A 173 -20.23 26.54 20.38
C THR A 173 -21.27 26.66 19.27
N ARG A 174 -22.23 27.55 19.50
CA ARG A 174 -23.26 27.98 18.55
C ARG A 174 -22.58 28.32 17.21
N PRO A 175 -22.99 27.73 16.06
CA PRO A 175 -22.40 28.09 14.79
C PRO A 175 -22.76 29.55 14.48
N THR A 176 -21.77 30.42 14.46
CA THR A 176 -21.87 31.69 13.75
C THR A 176 -22.06 31.34 12.28
N ALA A 177 -23.23 31.68 11.73
CA ALA A 177 -23.49 31.60 10.30
C ALA A 177 -22.36 32.30 9.54
N ARG A 178 -21.56 31.52 8.80
CA ARG A 178 -20.52 32.04 7.92
C ARG A 178 -20.84 31.57 6.51
N ALA A 179 -20.72 32.53 5.59
CA ALA A 179 -21.03 32.48 4.16
C ALA A 179 -20.57 31.18 3.48
N PRO A 180 -21.26 30.75 2.39
CA PRO A 180 -20.98 29.49 1.72
C PRO A 180 -19.50 29.40 1.36
N ALA A 181 -18.89 28.26 1.67
CA ALA A 181 -17.53 27.93 1.25
C ALA A 181 -17.39 28.24 -0.25
N GLY A 182 -16.43 29.11 -0.59
CA GLY A 182 -16.09 29.38 -1.97
C GLY A 182 -15.73 28.07 -2.68
N ALA A 183 -16.22 27.92 -3.90
CA ALA A 183 -15.81 26.86 -4.81
C ALA A 183 -14.28 26.84 -4.93
N GLY A 184 -13.66 25.67 -4.74
CA GLY A 184 -12.21 25.54 -4.86
C GLY A 184 -11.77 24.10 -5.07
N ASP A 185 -11.78 23.28 -4.01
CA ASP A 185 -11.10 21.98 -4.07
C ASP A 185 -12.06 20.81 -3.91
N LYS A 186 -12.15 20.01 -4.98
CA LYS A 186 -12.84 18.71 -4.96
C LYS A 186 -12.06 17.73 -4.09
N VAL A 187 -12.77 16.89 -3.35
CA VAL A 187 -12.17 15.73 -2.67
C VAL A 187 -11.70 14.74 -3.74
N VAL A 188 -10.39 14.52 -3.82
CA VAL A 188 -9.80 13.58 -4.78
C VAL A 188 -9.82 12.18 -4.17
N ILE A 189 -10.56 11.28 -4.79
CA ILE A 189 -10.63 9.87 -4.42
C ILE A 189 -9.84 9.06 -5.44
N ALA A 190 -8.74 8.47 -5.01
CA ALA A 190 -8.05 7.44 -5.77
C ALA A 190 -8.82 6.12 -5.64
N ILE A 191 -9.08 5.49 -6.78
CA ILE A 191 -9.83 4.24 -6.88
C ILE A 191 -8.88 3.20 -7.45
N ASP A 192 -8.49 2.27 -6.61
CA ASP A 192 -7.62 1.19 -6.96
C ASP A 192 -8.42 -0.03 -7.40
N ALA A 193 -8.35 -0.33 -8.71
CA ALA A 193 -8.89 -1.58 -9.22
C ALA A 193 -7.87 -2.69 -8.97
N GLY A 194 -8.16 -3.59 -8.01
CA GLY A 194 -7.28 -4.70 -7.64
C GLY A 194 -6.81 -5.52 -8.85
N HIS A 195 -5.61 -6.10 -8.74
CA HIS A 195 -4.99 -6.95 -9.77
C HIS A 195 -4.78 -6.21 -11.10
N GLY A 196 -4.72 -6.94 -12.23
CA GLY A 196 -4.58 -6.38 -13.58
C GLY A 196 -3.42 -6.97 -14.36
N GLY A 197 -3.55 -6.99 -15.69
CA GLY A 197 -2.57 -7.56 -16.59
C GLY A 197 -2.41 -9.05 -16.36
N GLN A 198 -1.20 -9.44 -15.97
CA GLN A 198 -0.83 -10.84 -15.77
C GLN A 198 -1.38 -11.40 -14.47
N ASP A 199 -1.70 -10.54 -13.51
CA ASP A 199 -2.36 -10.93 -12.27
C ASP A 199 -3.90 -10.95 -12.50
N PRO A 200 -4.53 -12.14 -12.63
CA PRO A 200 -5.97 -12.24 -12.80
C PRO A 200 -6.76 -11.97 -11.51
N GLY A 201 -6.07 -11.93 -10.36
CA GLY A 201 -6.68 -12.14 -9.04
C GLY A 201 -7.30 -13.52 -8.91
N ALA A 202 -8.25 -13.66 -8.00
CA ALA A 202 -9.01 -14.88 -7.86
C ALA A 202 -9.82 -15.20 -9.12
N ILE A 203 -9.96 -16.51 -9.41
CA ILE A 203 -10.73 -17.02 -10.54
C ILE A 203 -11.90 -17.82 -9.99
N GLY A 204 -13.11 -17.36 -10.30
CA GLY A 204 -14.35 -18.03 -9.94
C GLY A 204 -14.51 -19.38 -10.65
N PRO A 205 -15.36 -20.28 -10.12
CA PRO A 205 -15.56 -21.60 -10.71
C PRO A 205 -16.14 -21.58 -12.14
N GLY A 206 -16.83 -20.51 -12.54
CA GLY A 206 -17.29 -20.25 -13.91
C GLY A 206 -16.26 -19.57 -14.81
N GLY A 207 -15.04 -19.30 -14.30
CA GLY A 207 -13.95 -18.67 -15.05
C GLY A 207 -13.92 -17.14 -14.96
N THR A 208 -14.79 -16.53 -14.15
CA THR A 208 -14.77 -15.08 -13.92
C THR A 208 -13.46 -14.69 -13.24
N ARG A 209 -12.78 -13.66 -13.75
CA ARG A 209 -11.51 -13.17 -13.20
C ARG A 209 -11.76 -11.92 -12.38
N GLU A 210 -11.26 -11.90 -11.16
CA GLU A 210 -11.39 -10.78 -10.23
C GLU A 210 -10.97 -9.45 -10.87
N LYS A 211 -9.83 -9.41 -11.58
CA LYS A 211 -9.34 -8.18 -12.23
C LYS A 211 -10.35 -7.49 -13.16
N ASN A 212 -11.29 -8.25 -13.75
CA ASN A 212 -12.32 -7.76 -14.65
C ASN A 212 -13.51 -7.19 -13.86
N VAL A 213 -13.86 -7.82 -12.74
CA VAL A 213 -14.89 -7.33 -11.82
C VAL A 213 -14.44 -6.02 -11.18
N THR A 214 -13.21 -5.98 -10.65
CA THR A 214 -12.69 -4.81 -9.93
C THR A 214 -12.60 -3.57 -10.80
N ILE A 215 -12.12 -3.69 -12.04
CA ILE A 215 -12.04 -2.54 -12.97
C ILE A 215 -13.41 -2.05 -13.42
N ALA A 216 -14.38 -2.97 -13.58
CA ALA A 216 -15.74 -2.59 -13.97
C ALA A 216 -16.42 -1.76 -12.86
N ILE A 217 -16.31 -2.22 -11.60
CA ILE A 217 -16.83 -1.48 -10.45
C ILE A 217 -16.07 -0.15 -10.26
N ALA A 218 -14.74 -0.15 -10.39
CA ALA A 218 -13.92 1.05 -10.24
C ALA A 218 -14.30 2.15 -11.25
N ARG A 219 -14.57 1.78 -12.52
CA ARG A 219 -15.03 2.73 -13.54
C ARG A 219 -16.42 3.29 -13.23
N LYS A 220 -17.35 2.45 -12.76
CA LYS A 220 -18.68 2.91 -12.31
C LYS A 220 -18.57 3.89 -11.14
N LEU A 221 -17.74 3.57 -10.14
CA LEU A 221 -17.48 4.45 -9.00
C LEU A 221 -16.86 5.78 -9.44
N ARG A 222 -15.87 5.77 -10.35
CA ARG A 222 -15.26 6.97 -10.92
C ARG A 222 -16.31 7.87 -11.57
N THR A 223 -17.23 7.30 -12.35
CA THR A 223 -18.31 8.05 -12.99
C THR A 223 -19.22 8.72 -11.96
N LEU A 224 -19.64 7.98 -10.92
CA LEU A 224 -20.47 8.52 -9.84
C LEU A 224 -19.77 9.69 -9.13
N LEU A 225 -18.50 9.52 -8.78
CA LEU A 225 -17.71 10.57 -8.13
C LEU A 225 -17.52 11.79 -9.03
N ASN A 226 -17.23 11.61 -10.32
CA ASN A 226 -17.02 12.74 -11.23
C ASN A 226 -18.30 13.50 -11.60
N ASN A 227 -19.47 12.86 -11.44
CA ASN A 227 -20.77 13.51 -11.58
C ASN A 227 -21.18 14.31 -10.33
N ASP A 228 -20.51 14.11 -9.20
CA ASP A 228 -20.73 14.87 -7.98
C ASP A 228 -19.75 16.06 -7.91
N PRO A 229 -20.23 17.31 -7.77
CA PRO A 229 -19.35 18.48 -7.70
C PRO A 229 -18.38 18.45 -6.50
N MET A 230 -18.66 17.66 -5.46
CA MET A 230 -17.79 17.48 -4.30
C MET A 230 -16.52 16.66 -4.61
N PHE A 231 -16.54 15.81 -5.65
CA PHE A 231 -15.51 14.79 -5.85
C PHE A 231 -14.79 14.89 -7.19
N LYS A 232 -13.56 14.34 -7.18
CA LYS A 232 -12.78 13.96 -8.37
C LYS A 232 -12.31 12.51 -8.18
N GLY A 233 -12.86 11.58 -8.96
CA GLY A 233 -12.42 10.20 -9.01
C GLY A 233 -11.27 9.99 -9.99
N VAL A 234 -10.17 9.40 -9.52
CA VAL A 234 -9.00 9.01 -10.33
C VAL A 234 -8.73 7.51 -10.18
N LEU A 235 -8.36 6.82 -11.26
CA LEU A 235 -8.08 5.38 -11.21
C LEU A 235 -6.58 5.13 -11.07
N THR A 236 -6.18 4.10 -10.30
CA THR A 236 -4.78 3.63 -10.32
C THR A 236 -4.45 2.98 -11.67
N ARG A 237 -5.41 2.24 -12.26
CA ARG A 237 -5.36 1.73 -13.63
C ARG A 237 -6.67 1.98 -14.39
N ASP A 238 -6.56 2.31 -15.67
CA ASP A 238 -7.71 2.39 -16.61
C ASP A 238 -7.60 1.37 -17.75
N GLY A 239 -6.76 0.35 -17.59
CA GLY A 239 -6.56 -0.73 -18.54
C GLY A 239 -6.24 -2.06 -17.87
N ASP A 240 -6.02 -3.09 -18.70
CA ASP A 240 -5.63 -4.43 -18.24
C ASP A 240 -4.11 -4.58 -18.22
N TYR A 241 -3.48 -3.96 -17.22
CA TYR A 241 -2.05 -4.04 -16.98
C TYR A 241 -1.77 -4.18 -15.48
N PHE A 242 -0.63 -4.76 -15.17
CA PHE A 242 -0.19 -4.98 -13.80
C PHE A 242 0.36 -3.68 -13.19
N ILE A 243 0.00 -3.40 -11.94
CA ILE A 243 0.62 -2.37 -11.09
C ILE A 243 1.05 -3.05 -9.78
N SER A 244 2.33 -2.85 -9.40
CA SER A 244 2.84 -3.31 -8.11
C SER A 244 2.05 -2.71 -6.95
N VAL A 245 2.00 -3.40 -5.81
CA VAL A 245 1.26 -2.91 -4.65
C VAL A 245 1.79 -1.55 -4.17
N MET A 246 3.10 -1.30 -4.32
CA MET A 246 3.67 0.04 -4.08
C MET A 246 3.19 1.09 -5.07
N GLY A 247 3.23 0.76 -6.36
CA GLY A 247 2.88 1.71 -7.42
C GLY A 247 1.45 2.24 -7.30
N ARG A 248 0.55 1.48 -6.68
CA ARG A 248 -0.85 1.90 -6.44
C ARG A 248 -0.92 3.12 -5.51
N SER A 249 -0.17 3.12 -4.41
CA SER A 249 -0.10 4.27 -3.50
C SER A 249 0.61 5.46 -4.15
N ASP A 250 1.64 5.21 -4.96
CA ASP A 250 2.38 6.28 -5.65
C ASP A 250 1.52 6.97 -6.71
N VAL A 251 0.66 6.23 -7.41
CA VAL A 251 -0.33 6.84 -8.31
C VAL A 251 -1.31 7.71 -7.53
N ALA A 252 -1.79 7.26 -6.37
CA ALA A 252 -2.67 8.05 -5.52
C ALA A 252 -2.01 9.37 -5.05
N ARG A 253 -0.75 9.31 -4.60
CA ARG A 253 0.06 10.49 -4.24
C ARG A 253 0.22 11.47 -5.39
N LYS A 254 0.63 10.98 -6.56
CA LYS A 254 0.82 11.81 -7.78
C LYS A 254 -0.46 12.51 -8.23
N GLN A 255 -1.62 11.95 -7.90
CA GLN A 255 -2.92 12.56 -8.19
C GLN A 255 -3.42 13.49 -7.08
N ASN A 256 -2.64 13.69 -6.02
CA ASN A 256 -3.00 14.43 -4.81
C ASN A 256 -4.29 13.87 -4.17
N ALA A 257 -4.40 12.55 -4.08
CA ALA A 257 -5.58 11.89 -3.52
C ALA A 257 -5.71 12.19 -2.03
N ASN A 258 -6.91 12.57 -1.61
CA ASN A 258 -7.26 12.73 -0.19
C ASN A 258 -7.65 11.39 0.45
N PHE A 259 -8.03 10.41 -0.36
CA PHE A 259 -8.45 9.09 0.10
C PHE A 259 -8.23 8.04 -0.99
N LEU A 260 -7.94 6.80 -0.58
CA LEU A 260 -7.77 5.65 -1.47
C LEU A 260 -8.80 4.56 -1.18
N VAL A 261 -9.56 4.16 -2.19
CA VAL A 261 -10.46 2.98 -2.13
C VAL A 261 -9.89 1.90 -3.03
N SER A 262 -9.45 0.78 -2.45
CA SER A 262 -9.09 -0.42 -3.21
C SER A 262 -10.29 -1.35 -3.31
N ILE A 263 -10.55 -1.87 -4.50
CA ILE A 263 -11.72 -2.72 -4.81
C ILE A 263 -11.22 -4.10 -5.23
N HIS A 264 -11.73 -5.12 -4.54
CA HIS A 264 -11.37 -6.52 -4.68
C HIS A 264 -12.62 -7.44 -4.69
N ALA A 265 -12.42 -8.70 -5.05
CA ALA A 265 -13.41 -9.76 -4.93
C ALA A 265 -12.76 -11.02 -4.36
N ASP A 266 -12.87 -11.16 -3.03
CA ASP A 266 -12.30 -12.20 -2.19
C ASP A 266 -12.49 -13.62 -2.72
N ALA A 267 -11.65 -14.53 -2.25
CA ALA A 267 -11.80 -15.96 -2.46
C ALA A 267 -11.39 -16.74 -1.21
N ALA A 268 -12.25 -17.68 -0.82
CA ALA A 268 -12.00 -18.55 0.31
C ALA A 268 -11.96 -20.02 -0.12
N PRO A 269 -11.17 -20.88 0.58
CA PRO A 269 -11.26 -22.32 0.41
C PRO A 269 -12.67 -22.86 0.67
N ASN A 270 -13.37 -22.26 1.63
CA ASN A 270 -14.78 -22.51 1.85
C ASN A 270 -15.60 -21.78 0.78
N ARG A 271 -16.11 -22.54 -0.19
CA ARG A 271 -16.93 -22.01 -1.30
C ARG A 271 -18.32 -21.55 -0.88
N ASP A 272 -18.74 -21.79 0.36
CA ASP A 272 -20.01 -21.29 0.90
C ASP A 272 -19.87 -19.89 1.53
N ALA A 273 -18.64 -19.35 1.62
CA ALA A 273 -18.43 -17.98 2.06
C ALA A 273 -19.12 -16.98 1.10
N THR A 274 -19.84 -16.01 1.66
CA THR A 274 -20.59 -14.99 0.92
C THR A 274 -20.52 -13.65 1.62
N GLY A 275 -20.83 -12.59 0.86
CA GLY A 275 -21.06 -11.26 1.37
C GLY A 275 -19.84 -10.36 1.34
N ALA A 276 -20.10 -9.05 1.34
CA ALA A 276 -19.07 -8.04 1.26
C ALA A 276 -18.36 -7.82 2.61
N SER A 277 -17.14 -7.29 2.57
CA SER A 277 -16.42 -6.81 3.75
C SER A 277 -15.56 -5.60 3.42
N VAL A 278 -15.17 -4.85 4.45
CA VAL A 278 -14.29 -3.68 4.28
C VAL A 278 -13.15 -3.79 5.27
N TRP A 279 -11.94 -3.59 4.78
CA TRP A 279 -10.69 -3.74 5.51
C TRP A 279 -9.98 -2.41 5.66
N VAL A 280 -9.32 -2.26 6.79
CA VAL A 280 -8.52 -1.08 7.17
C VAL A 280 -7.14 -1.51 7.66
N LEU A 281 -6.19 -0.58 7.68
CA LEU A 281 -4.83 -0.84 8.13
C LEU A 281 -4.81 -1.26 9.62
N SER A 282 -4.16 -2.38 9.92
CA SER A 282 -3.94 -2.83 11.30
C SER A 282 -2.85 -2.02 12.01
N ASN A 283 -2.98 -1.84 13.34
CA ASN A 283 -1.98 -1.13 14.15
C ASN A 283 -0.59 -1.77 14.06
N ARG A 284 -0.53 -3.11 14.07
CA ARG A 284 0.76 -3.83 13.93
C ARG A 284 1.42 -3.52 12.59
N ARG A 285 0.64 -3.51 11.50
CA ARG A 285 1.18 -3.15 10.18
C ARG A 285 1.57 -1.68 10.12
N ALA A 286 0.72 -0.78 10.60
CA ALA A 286 1.01 0.64 10.70
C ALA A 286 2.34 0.90 11.42
N ASN A 287 2.58 0.27 12.57
CA ASN A 287 3.82 0.40 13.31
C ASN A 287 5.05 -0.14 12.55
N SER A 288 4.91 -1.26 11.82
CA SER A 288 6.01 -1.77 11.00
C SER A 288 6.30 -0.87 9.79
N GLU A 289 5.27 -0.29 9.19
CA GLU A 289 5.42 0.64 8.09
C GLU A 289 6.03 1.95 8.59
N MET A 290 5.60 2.46 9.75
CA MET A 290 6.22 3.59 10.44
C MET A 290 7.72 3.41 10.59
N ALA A 291 8.15 2.27 11.15
CA ALA A 291 9.57 1.95 11.32
C ALA A 291 10.31 1.95 9.98
N ASN A 292 9.75 1.26 8.96
CA ASN A 292 10.34 1.25 7.62
C ASN A 292 10.40 2.66 6.99
N TRP A 293 9.44 3.53 7.26
CA TRP A 293 9.40 4.92 6.77
C TRP A 293 10.40 5.81 7.52
N LEU A 294 10.60 5.58 8.81
CA LEU A 294 11.66 6.23 9.59
C LEU A 294 13.06 5.87 9.09
N GLU A 295 13.25 4.62 8.62
CA GLU A 295 14.49 4.19 7.97
C GLU A 295 14.66 4.83 6.57
N GLN A 296 13.56 5.14 5.88
CA GLN A 296 13.54 5.68 4.52
C GLN A 296 13.35 7.21 4.53
N HIS A 297 14.44 7.92 4.79
CA HIS A 297 14.55 9.40 4.93
C HIS A 297 13.87 10.24 3.83
N GLU A 298 13.59 9.64 2.69
CA GLU A 298 13.17 10.30 1.46
C GLU A 298 11.67 10.33 1.30
N LYS A 299 11.09 9.20 1.69
CA LYS A 299 9.66 9.06 1.85
C LYS A 299 9.17 10.04 2.90
N GLN A 300 9.98 10.34 3.93
CA GLN A 300 9.70 11.42 4.87
C GLN A 300 9.59 12.80 4.20
N SER A 301 10.50 13.12 3.26
CA SER A 301 10.46 14.42 2.58
C SER A 301 9.22 14.54 1.66
N GLU A 302 8.86 13.47 0.95
CA GLU A 302 7.66 13.39 0.09
C GLU A 302 6.36 13.58 0.89
N LEU A 303 6.30 12.99 2.09
CA LEU A 303 5.10 12.98 2.94
C LEU A 303 4.74 14.34 3.53
N LEU A 304 5.74 15.17 3.78
CA LEU A 304 5.60 16.40 4.55
C LEU A 304 5.51 17.64 3.65
N GLY A 305 5.38 17.46 2.34
CA GLY A 305 4.98 18.52 1.39
C GLY A 305 5.87 19.76 1.45
N GLY A 306 7.20 19.59 1.37
CA GLY A 306 8.17 20.69 1.47
C GLY A 306 8.53 21.13 2.89
N ALA A 307 7.68 20.86 3.90
CA ALA A 307 8.11 20.85 5.31
C ALA A 307 9.00 19.63 5.62
N GLY A 308 8.97 18.65 4.72
CA GLY A 308 9.82 17.48 4.71
C GLY A 308 11.29 17.79 4.59
N ASP A 309 11.70 18.83 3.85
CA ASP A 309 13.11 19.23 3.83
C ASP A 309 13.55 19.89 5.14
N VAL A 310 12.64 20.54 5.87
CA VAL A 310 12.95 21.13 7.19
C VAL A 310 13.09 20.03 8.24
N LEU A 311 12.31 18.95 8.13
CA LEU A 311 12.33 17.80 9.05
C LEU A 311 13.37 16.73 8.66
N ALA A 312 13.61 16.50 7.37
CA ALA A 312 14.64 15.59 6.85
C ALA A 312 16.05 16.18 6.93
N ASN A 313 16.20 17.52 6.82
CA ASN A 313 17.45 18.20 7.18
C ASN A 313 17.56 18.52 8.67
N SER A 314 16.52 18.23 9.48
CA SER A 314 16.65 18.24 10.94
C SER A 314 17.32 16.94 11.39
N GLN A 315 18.64 16.84 11.18
CA GLN A 315 19.48 15.93 11.99
C GLN A 315 19.35 16.21 13.50
N SER A 316 18.62 17.27 13.89
CA SER A 316 18.46 17.75 15.25
C SER A 316 17.36 17.07 16.08
N ASP A 317 16.37 16.35 15.52
CA ASP A 317 15.40 15.62 16.36
C ASP A 317 14.61 14.47 15.66
N PRO A 318 15.11 13.23 15.67
CA PRO A 318 14.38 12.04 15.21
C PRO A 318 13.02 11.83 15.91
N TYR A 319 12.84 12.33 17.13
CA TYR A 319 11.57 12.18 17.87
C TYR A 319 10.47 13.08 17.30
N LEU A 320 10.83 14.21 16.70
CA LEU A 320 9.86 15.10 16.05
C LEU A 320 9.30 14.46 14.77
N SER A 321 10.16 13.93 13.91
CA SER A 321 9.73 13.21 12.70
C SER A 321 8.86 12.00 13.04
N GLN A 322 9.26 11.23 14.07
CA GLN A 322 8.45 10.13 14.58
C GLN A 322 7.09 10.59 15.08
N ALA A 323 7.01 11.66 15.89
CA ALA A 323 5.75 12.17 16.41
C ALA A 323 4.79 12.65 15.30
N VAL A 324 5.31 13.35 14.29
CA VAL A 324 4.50 13.81 13.15
C VAL A 324 3.96 12.64 12.35
N LEU A 325 4.81 11.64 12.07
CA LEU A 325 4.39 10.44 11.38
C LEU A 325 3.35 9.66 12.20
N ASP A 326 3.57 9.48 13.52
CA ASP A 326 2.63 8.84 14.44
C ASP A 326 1.25 9.51 14.40
N LEU A 327 1.22 10.85 14.40
CA LEU A 327 -0.02 11.62 14.27
C LEU A 327 -0.71 11.41 12.92
N GLN A 328 0.05 11.39 11.82
CA GLN A 328 -0.48 11.17 10.47
C GLN A 328 -1.04 9.75 10.31
N PHE A 329 -0.31 8.72 10.74
CA PHE A 329 -0.80 7.34 10.73
C PHE A 329 -2.05 7.19 11.60
N GLY A 330 -2.05 7.74 12.82
CA GLY A 330 -3.21 7.70 13.70
C GLY A 330 -4.44 8.41 13.10
N HIS A 331 -4.23 9.51 12.37
CA HIS A 331 -5.27 10.18 11.60
C HIS A 331 -5.77 9.29 10.45
N SER A 332 -4.87 8.78 9.61
CA SER A 332 -5.17 7.92 8.45
C SER A 332 -5.98 6.69 8.85
N GLN A 333 -5.61 6.02 9.94
CA GLN A 333 -6.35 4.87 10.48
C GLN A 333 -7.77 5.24 10.94
N ARG A 334 -7.93 6.36 11.65
CA ARG A 334 -9.24 6.82 12.14
C ARG A 334 -10.17 7.16 10.96
N VAL A 335 -9.68 7.95 10.02
CA VAL A 335 -10.43 8.34 8.81
C VAL A 335 -10.80 7.10 8.00
N GLY A 336 -9.85 6.17 7.79
CA GLY A 336 -10.10 4.90 7.13
C GLY A 336 -11.20 4.08 7.81
N TYR A 337 -11.19 3.98 9.14
CA TYR A 337 -12.21 3.25 9.92
C TYR A 337 -13.60 3.88 9.82
N ASP A 338 -13.70 5.20 9.92
CA ASP A 338 -14.97 5.92 9.86
C ASP A 338 -15.59 5.85 8.45
N VAL A 339 -14.77 6.01 7.40
CA VAL A 339 -15.21 5.81 6.01
C VAL A 339 -15.62 4.35 5.79
N ALA A 340 -14.83 3.39 6.25
CA ALA A 340 -15.15 1.97 6.13
C ALA A 340 -16.50 1.64 6.78
N THR A 341 -16.78 2.20 7.96
CA THR A 341 -18.05 2.02 8.66
C THR A 341 -19.23 2.56 7.84
N ASN A 342 -19.08 3.74 7.24
CA ASN A 342 -20.10 4.32 6.38
C ASN A 342 -20.31 3.52 5.10
N VAL A 343 -19.25 3.06 4.44
CA VAL A 343 -19.32 2.20 3.24
C VAL A 343 -19.99 0.87 3.57
N LEU A 344 -19.58 0.21 4.66
CA LEU A 344 -20.14 -1.06 5.10
C LEU A 344 -21.65 -0.95 5.36
N SER A 345 -22.09 0.14 5.99
CA SER A 345 -23.52 0.41 6.21
C SER A 345 -24.32 0.55 4.92
N GLN A 346 -23.72 1.03 3.83
CA GLN A 346 -24.39 1.09 2.53
C GLN A 346 -24.39 -0.28 1.83
N LEU A 347 -23.32 -1.06 1.99
CA LEU A 347 -23.20 -2.41 1.42
C LEU A 347 -24.21 -3.39 2.04
N ASP A 348 -24.55 -3.23 3.33
CA ASP A 348 -25.60 -4.02 4.01
C ASP A 348 -26.98 -3.91 3.32
N GLY A 349 -27.22 -2.80 2.59
CA GLY A 349 -28.44 -2.61 1.80
C GLY A 349 -28.40 -3.23 0.40
N VAL A 350 -27.24 -3.73 -0.04
CA VAL A 350 -27.06 -4.34 -1.37
C VAL A 350 -27.11 -5.87 -1.30
N GLY A 351 -26.51 -6.46 -0.27
CA GLY A 351 -26.40 -7.90 -0.10
C GLY A 351 -25.97 -8.27 1.31
N SER A 352 -25.59 -9.53 1.53
CA SER A 352 -25.07 -9.95 2.83
C SER A 352 -23.70 -9.32 3.10
N LEU A 353 -23.40 -9.12 4.38
CA LEU A 353 -22.06 -8.78 4.84
C LEU A 353 -21.39 -10.01 5.42
N HIS A 354 -20.17 -10.30 4.98
CA HIS A 354 -19.33 -11.31 5.60
C HIS A 354 -18.88 -10.86 7.00
N LYS A 355 -18.59 -9.56 7.13
CA LYS A 355 -18.17 -8.90 8.38
C LYS A 355 -19.01 -7.66 8.59
N ARG A 356 -19.59 -7.51 9.78
CA ARG A 356 -20.48 -6.38 10.14
C ARG A 356 -19.73 -5.17 10.69
N ARG A 357 -18.40 -5.24 10.76
CA ARG A 357 -17.52 -4.15 11.16
C ARG A 357 -16.30 -4.12 10.24
N PRO A 358 -15.63 -2.97 10.10
CA PRO A 358 -14.33 -2.93 9.42
C PRO A 358 -13.35 -3.90 10.07
N GLU A 359 -12.66 -4.69 9.26
CA GLU A 359 -11.63 -5.62 9.71
C GLU A 359 -10.24 -5.02 9.56
N HIS A 360 -9.34 -5.32 10.50
CA HIS A 360 -7.96 -4.84 10.44
C HIS A 360 -7.07 -5.87 9.75
N ALA A 361 -6.35 -5.45 8.72
CA ALA A 361 -5.41 -6.32 8.01
C ALA A 361 -4.06 -5.66 7.70
N SER A 362 -3.10 -6.51 7.33
CA SER A 362 -1.74 -6.13 6.93
C SER A 362 -1.62 -6.13 5.40
N LEU A 363 -2.54 -5.42 4.72
CA LEU A 363 -2.64 -5.39 3.27
C LEU A 363 -1.74 -4.29 2.71
N GLY A 364 -0.88 -4.64 1.75
CA GLY A 364 0.14 -3.72 1.25
C GLY A 364 -0.40 -2.46 0.55
N VAL A 365 -1.63 -2.49 0.02
CA VAL A 365 -2.28 -1.30 -0.58
C VAL A 365 -2.74 -0.29 0.49
N LEU A 366 -2.97 -0.76 1.73
CA LEU A 366 -3.44 0.07 2.85
C LEU A 366 -2.31 0.71 3.65
N ARG A 367 -1.05 0.51 3.24
CA ARG A 367 0.13 0.89 4.03
C ARG A 367 0.49 2.37 3.98
N SER A 368 -0.18 3.15 3.13
CA SER A 368 0.12 4.56 2.91
C SER A 368 -0.14 5.36 4.19
N PRO A 369 0.86 6.02 4.78
CA PRO A 369 0.67 6.78 6.01
C PRO A 369 -0.04 8.13 5.82
N ASP A 370 0.19 8.77 4.68
CA ASP A 370 -0.38 10.03 4.21
C ASP A 370 -1.82 9.92 3.74
N ILE A 371 -2.16 8.79 3.12
CA ILE A 371 -3.41 8.65 2.38
C ILE A 371 -4.29 7.67 3.15
N PRO A 372 -5.34 8.16 3.85
CA PRO A 372 -6.35 7.29 4.44
C PRO A 372 -6.93 6.35 3.38
N SER A 373 -7.06 5.08 3.74
CA SER A 373 -7.39 4.04 2.77
C SER A 373 -8.27 2.93 3.33
N ILE A 374 -9.07 2.32 2.45
CA ILE A 374 -9.85 1.11 2.71
C ILE A 374 -9.67 0.12 1.56
N LEU A 375 -9.85 -1.16 1.85
CA LEU A 375 -10.03 -2.20 0.84
C LEU A 375 -11.44 -2.75 0.96
N VAL A 376 -12.20 -2.71 -0.13
CA VAL A 376 -13.57 -3.23 -0.20
C VAL A 376 -13.54 -4.57 -0.92
N GLU A 377 -13.84 -5.63 -0.17
CA GLU A 377 -14.14 -6.94 -0.74
C GLU A 377 -15.62 -6.99 -1.11
N THR A 378 -15.89 -7.05 -2.41
CA THR A 378 -17.25 -6.88 -2.96
C THR A 378 -18.13 -8.12 -2.84
N GLY A 379 -17.53 -9.26 -2.51
CA GLY A 379 -18.15 -10.58 -2.37
C GLY A 379 -17.11 -11.67 -2.62
N PHE A 380 -17.49 -12.94 -2.49
CA PHE A 380 -16.56 -14.07 -2.69
C PHE A 380 -16.66 -14.64 -4.10
N ILE A 381 -15.72 -14.33 -4.99
CA ILE A 381 -15.73 -14.86 -6.36
C ILE A 381 -15.59 -16.39 -6.41
N SER A 382 -15.07 -17.01 -5.34
CA SER A 382 -15.01 -18.46 -5.18
C SER A 382 -16.36 -19.15 -5.00
N ASN A 383 -17.40 -18.41 -4.61
CA ASN A 383 -18.78 -18.89 -4.45
C ASN A 383 -19.57 -18.75 -5.76
N HIS A 384 -20.27 -19.80 -6.18
CA HIS A 384 -21.02 -19.81 -7.45
C HIS A 384 -22.15 -18.77 -7.54
N GLY A 385 -22.80 -18.45 -6.42
CA GLY A 385 -23.87 -17.46 -6.38
C GLY A 385 -23.32 -16.04 -6.50
N GLU A 386 -22.32 -15.74 -5.68
CA GLU A 386 -21.60 -14.46 -5.67
C GLU A 386 -20.88 -14.21 -7.00
N GLU A 387 -20.26 -15.22 -7.61
CA GLU A 387 -19.61 -15.08 -8.94
C GLU A 387 -20.60 -14.55 -9.98
N ARG A 388 -21.83 -15.09 -10.03
CA ARG A 388 -22.87 -14.63 -10.96
C ARG A 388 -23.30 -13.19 -10.67
N LEU A 389 -23.37 -12.81 -9.39
CA LEU A 389 -23.67 -11.44 -8.99
C LEU A 389 -22.53 -10.51 -9.42
N LEU A 390 -21.29 -10.82 -9.07
CA LEU A 390 -20.08 -10.07 -9.41
C LEU A 390 -19.88 -9.91 -10.91
N ALA A 391 -20.30 -10.89 -11.72
CA ALA A 391 -20.29 -10.79 -13.18
C ALA A 391 -21.42 -9.90 -13.75
N SER A 392 -22.45 -9.57 -12.96
CA SER A 392 -23.61 -8.80 -13.43
C SER A 392 -23.37 -7.29 -13.36
N ASP A 393 -23.67 -6.59 -14.45
CA ASP A 393 -23.52 -5.13 -14.53
C ASP A 393 -24.35 -4.38 -13.47
N ARG A 394 -25.56 -4.90 -13.19
CA ARG A 394 -26.47 -4.35 -12.19
C ARG A 394 -25.87 -4.41 -10.78
N TYR A 395 -25.35 -5.57 -10.36
CA TYR A 395 -24.76 -5.71 -9.03
C TYR A 395 -23.49 -4.86 -8.90
N GLN A 396 -22.65 -4.84 -9.93
CA GLN A 396 -21.48 -3.95 -9.98
C GLN A 396 -21.86 -2.48 -9.80
N GLN A 397 -22.97 -2.03 -10.40
CA GLN A 397 -23.51 -0.67 -10.18
C GLN A 397 -24.00 -0.48 -8.74
N GLN A 398 -24.70 -1.44 -8.16
CA GLN A 398 -25.18 -1.36 -6.77
C GLN A 398 -24.01 -1.24 -5.77
N ILE A 399 -22.93 -1.99 -6.00
CA ILE A 399 -21.71 -1.90 -5.19
C ILE A 399 -21.04 -0.53 -5.36
N ALA A 400 -20.89 -0.04 -6.59
CA ALA A 400 -20.33 1.29 -6.85
C ALA A 400 -21.16 2.40 -6.17
N ASP A 401 -22.49 2.31 -6.26
CA ASP A 401 -23.41 3.24 -5.59
C ASP A 401 -23.27 3.20 -4.07
N ALA A 402 -23.12 2.00 -3.48
CA ALA A 402 -22.94 1.85 -2.03
C ALA A 402 -21.63 2.47 -1.55
N ILE A 403 -20.52 2.23 -2.26
CA ILE A 403 -19.22 2.84 -1.96
C ILE A 403 -19.32 4.36 -2.07
N TYR A 404 -19.88 4.87 -3.17
CA TYR A 404 -20.08 6.31 -3.39
C TYR A 404 -20.91 6.95 -2.26
N LYS A 405 -22.04 6.35 -1.87
CA LYS A 405 -22.88 6.86 -0.78
C LYS A 405 -22.13 6.86 0.55
N GLY A 406 -21.32 5.85 0.82
CA GLY A 406 -20.48 5.78 2.02
C GLY A 406 -19.44 6.90 2.07
N LEU A 407 -18.73 7.13 0.96
CA LEU A 407 -17.78 8.24 0.81
C LEU A 407 -18.47 9.59 0.97
N ARG A 408 -19.56 9.82 0.23
CA ARG A 408 -20.34 11.07 0.28
C ARG A 408 -20.85 11.37 1.68
N LYS A 409 -21.36 10.35 2.39
CA LYS A 409 -21.81 10.50 3.78
C LYS A 409 -20.68 10.96 4.69
N TYR A 410 -19.49 10.39 4.56
CA TYR A 410 -18.33 10.78 5.37
C TYR A 410 -17.86 12.21 5.05
N PHE A 411 -17.57 12.50 3.79
CA PHE A 411 -16.98 13.79 3.39
C PHE A 411 -17.96 14.97 3.43
N ALA A 412 -19.27 14.72 3.37
CA ALA A 412 -20.27 15.75 3.65
C ALA A 412 -20.28 16.15 5.14
N ALA A 413 -20.02 15.20 6.05
CA ALA A 413 -19.90 15.47 7.49
C ALA A 413 -18.52 16.01 7.89
N HIS A 414 -17.50 15.74 7.08
CA HIS A 414 -16.11 16.17 7.30
C HIS A 414 -15.56 16.88 6.05
N PRO A 415 -16.02 18.12 5.75
CA PRO A 415 -15.47 18.89 4.64
C PRO A 415 -13.96 19.07 4.80
N ILE A 416 -13.21 18.92 3.71
CA ILE A 416 -11.77 19.14 3.75
C ILE A 416 -11.50 20.61 4.08
N GLN A 417 -10.68 20.84 5.10
CA GLN A 417 -10.18 22.17 5.39
C GLN A 417 -9.11 22.49 4.35
N SER A 418 -9.35 23.48 3.49
CA SER A 418 -8.28 24.03 2.65
C SER A 418 -7.16 24.55 3.55
N ALA A 419 -5.91 24.26 3.20
CA ALA A 419 -4.77 24.89 3.86
C ALA A 419 -4.94 26.42 3.82
N PRO A 420 -4.56 27.17 4.87
CA PRO A 420 -4.61 28.61 4.83
C PRO A 420 -3.79 29.09 3.62
N GLN A 421 -4.46 29.72 2.66
CA GLN A 421 -3.77 30.39 1.56
C GLN A 421 -2.82 31.41 2.19
N GLY A 422 -1.51 31.23 1.96
CA GLY A 422 -0.49 32.14 2.44
C GLY A 422 -0.74 33.54 1.89
N GLY A 423 -1.44 34.38 2.66
CA GLY A 423 -1.41 35.82 2.46
C GLY A 423 0.02 36.30 2.68
N PRO A 424 0.47 37.36 1.96
CA PRO A 424 1.81 37.91 2.15
C PRO A 424 2.00 38.21 3.63
N GLY A 425 3.00 37.57 4.23
CA GLY A 425 3.28 37.68 5.66
C GLY A 425 3.42 39.15 6.03
N GLN A 426 2.50 39.64 6.86
CA GLN A 426 2.74 40.87 7.60
C GLN A 426 3.91 40.58 8.54
N THR A 427 5.10 41.02 8.11
CA THR A 427 6.25 41.13 8.99
C THR A 427 5.85 42.01 10.17
N ALA A 428 5.68 41.40 11.34
CA ALA A 428 5.58 42.13 12.58
C ALA A 428 6.99 42.68 12.87
N SER A 429 7.23 43.96 12.53
CA SER A 429 8.43 44.67 12.96
C SER A 429 8.45 44.73 14.47
N THR A 430 9.39 44.01 15.08
CA THR A 430 9.75 44.17 16.49
C THR A 430 10.47 45.50 16.63
N ASN A 431 9.78 46.51 17.18
CA ASN A 431 10.43 47.72 17.67
C ASN A 431 11.41 47.35 18.79
N GLN A 432 12.71 47.54 18.52
CA GLN A 432 13.73 47.54 19.56
C GLN A 432 13.50 48.71 20.54
N PRO A 433 13.54 48.51 21.86
CA PRO A 433 13.66 49.60 22.82
C PRO A 433 15.04 50.24 22.68
N GLY A 434 15.05 51.56 22.45
CA GLY A 434 16.24 52.37 22.22
C GLY A 434 17.26 52.32 23.35
N GLY A 435 18.53 52.41 22.95
CA GLY A 435 19.68 52.53 23.84
C GLY A 435 19.65 53.85 24.63
N ILE A 436 20.00 53.75 25.90
CA ILE A 436 20.28 54.90 26.75
C ILE A 436 21.75 55.27 26.53
N THR A 437 21.97 56.40 25.86
CA THR A 437 23.25 57.11 25.83
C THR A 437 23.43 57.90 27.12
N ALA A 438 24.55 57.69 27.81
CA ALA A 438 25.02 58.55 28.88
C ALA A 438 25.74 59.78 28.30
N ALA A 439 25.39 60.98 28.76
CA ALA A 439 26.27 62.14 28.75
C ALA A 439 25.81 63.19 29.78
N ASN A 440 26.76 63.53 30.67
CA ASN A 440 26.88 64.64 31.63
C ASN A 440 26.05 64.61 32.92
#